data_AF-A0A6V9ZC08-F1
#
_entry.id   AF-A0A6V9ZC08-F1
#
_cell.length_a   1.000
_cell.length_b   1.000
_cell.length_c   1.000
_cell.angle_alpha   90.00
_cell.angle_beta   90.00
_cell.angle_gamma   90.00
#
_symmetry.space_group_name_H-M   'P 1'
#
loop_
_entity.id
_entity.type
_entity.pdbx_description
1 polymer ?
#
loop_
_entity_poly.entity_id
_entity_poly.type
_entity_poly.pdbx_seq_one_letter_code
_entity_poly.pdbx_strand_id
1 'polypeptide(L)'
;MSGNSGSGIYTPSGKTIIYHELGHAISNAGQTSATSEDSAIDEAFSDIFTVFFNNHGVSGDAVDWDIGRGYSRTGEAIRYVDSPKRDGAVENIHDITPSMNPYQRGGFIRKMFYNLYNNLRASGFDKNKSLELSYMLFYDANEDWHKGMSFGDLTRSLYTAYMTSYTSTYNEKNLLNAMSDVGVSPEVQYKIYSKAGFVSRLKVVYYDYDGNFHEEFTPQVPVGQTAWVNVPVYASESVSISAQIDYYGFKDYHLLFPTPWVNQCVITWGTVFSPQAAIGSEKCDF
;
A
#
# COMPACT_ATOMS: atom_id res chain seq x y z
N MET A 1 29.81 -11.00 21.65
CA MET A 1 29.77 -10.35 20.33
C MET A 1 30.46 -9.00 20.46
N SER A 2 31.71 -8.89 20.03
CA SER A 2 32.45 -7.62 19.98
C SER A 2 32.62 -7.22 18.51
N GLY A 3 31.73 -6.37 18.02
CA GLY A 3 31.89 -5.69 16.74
C GLY A 3 32.47 -4.31 16.98
N ASN A 4 33.78 -4.16 16.79
CA ASN A 4 34.46 -2.87 16.80
C ASN A 4 34.45 -2.37 15.35
N SER A 5 33.60 -1.40 15.00
CA SER A 5 33.62 -0.74 13.68
C SER A 5 34.26 0.64 13.79
N GLY A 6 35.36 0.80 13.03
CA GLY A 6 36.17 2.01 13.00
C GLY A 6 35.42 3.25 12.51
N SER A 7 35.88 4.39 13.02
CA SER A 7 35.57 5.76 12.59
C SER A 7 34.09 6.08 12.34
N GLY A 8 33.31 6.22 13.41
CA GLY A 8 32.11 7.06 13.40
C GLY A 8 30.87 6.49 14.07
N ILE A 9 30.86 5.21 14.43
CA ILE A 9 29.68 4.54 14.98
C ILE A 9 29.88 4.31 16.48
N TYR A 10 29.06 4.97 17.30
CA TYR A 10 28.92 4.65 18.73
C TYR A 10 28.15 3.34 18.89
N THR A 11 28.43 2.60 19.96
CA THR A 11 27.72 1.38 20.36
C THR A 11 26.20 1.59 20.24
N PRO A 12 25.44 0.72 19.54
CA PRO A 12 23.99 0.87 19.36
C PRO A 12 23.30 0.74 20.73
N SER A 13 23.19 1.87 21.42
CA SER A 13 22.70 2.00 22.80
C SER A 13 21.52 2.98 22.88
N GLY A 14 21.16 3.63 21.77
CA GLY A 14 19.95 4.42 21.65
C GLY A 14 18.73 3.51 21.53
N LYS A 15 17.77 3.67 22.44
CA LYS A 15 16.50 2.91 22.51
C LYS A 15 15.81 2.79 21.14
N THR A 16 15.82 3.87 20.35
CA THR A 16 15.21 3.91 19.01
C THR A 16 15.93 3.01 18.01
N ILE A 17 17.26 2.91 18.07
CA ILE A 17 18.02 2.02 17.17
C ILE A 17 17.72 0.56 17.52
N ILE A 18 17.63 0.22 18.81
CA ILE A 18 17.30 -1.14 19.25
C ILE A 18 15.92 -1.56 18.75
N TYR A 19 14.91 -0.69 18.86
CA TYR A 19 13.58 -1.01 18.34
C TYR A 19 13.54 -1.11 16.82
N HIS A 20 14.31 -0.29 16.11
CA HIS A 20 14.39 -0.37 14.67
C HIS A 20 14.93 -1.73 14.22
N GLU A 21 16.04 -2.17 14.80
CA GLU A 21 16.59 -3.50 14.50
C GLU A 21 15.65 -4.64 14.89
N LEU A 22 14.88 -4.49 15.96
CA LEU A 22 13.82 -5.45 16.31
C LEU A 22 12.68 -5.44 15.30
N GLY A 23 12.34 -4.27 14.74
CA GLY A 23 11.35 -4.13 13.68
C GLY A 23 11.65 -5.00 12.46
N HIS A 24 12.91 -5.09 12.06
CA HIS A 24 13.34 -5.98 10.97
C HIS A 24 13.08 -7.47 11.27
N ALA A 25 13.17 -7.87 12.55
CA ALA A 25 12.88 -9.24 12.94
C ALA A 25 11.39 -9.56 12.97
N ILE A 26 10.52 -8.54 12.96
CA ILE A 26 9.06 -8.67 12.95
C ILE A 26 8.49 -8.50 11.54
N SER A 27 9.13 -7.70 10.69
CA SER A 27 8.72 -7.46 9.31
C SER A 27 8.88 -8.72 8.43
N ASN A 28 7.82 -9.06 7.71
CA ASN A 28 7.80 -10.17 6.76
C ASN A 28 8.23 -9.74 5.34
N ALA A 29 8.19 -8.44 5.02
CA ALA A 29 8.68 -7.92 3.74
C ALA A 29 10.16 -8.28 3.54
N GLY A 30 10.95 -8.10 4.60
CA GLY A 30 12.39 -8.35 4.58
C GLY A 30 13.14 -7.50 3.54
N GLN A 31 14.40 -7.84 3.31
CA GLN A 31 15.26 -7.07 2.39
C GLN A 31 15.78 -7.95 1.26
N THR A 32 15.30 -7.75 0.04
CA THR A 32 15.81 -8.47 -1.15
C THR A 32 17.04 -7.80 -1.75
N SER A 33 17.07 -6.46 -1.78
CA SER A 33 18.21 -5.69 -2.30
C SER A 33 18.26 -4.27 -1.77
N ALA A 34 19.40 -3.59 -1.93
CA ALA A 34 19.58 -2.20 -1.48
C ALA A 34 18.75 -1.15 -2.24
N THR A 35 17.90 -1.53 -3.19
CA THR A 35 17.05 -0.60 -3.96
C THR A 35 15.64 -1.13 -4.21
N SER A 36 15.30 -2.31 -3.69
CA SER A 36 13.99 -2.91 -3.89
C SER A 36 12.94 -2.29 -2.98
N GLU A 37 11.68 -2.39 -3.40
CA GLU A 37 10.53 -1.80 -2.71
C GLU A 37 10.24 -2.51 -1.37
N ASP A 38 10.35 -3.83 -1.34
CA ASP A 38 10.26 -4.63 -0.11
C ASP A 38 11.25 -4.18 0.97
N SER A 39 12.50 -3.90 0.61
CA SER A 39 13.49 -3.35 1.54
C SER A 39 13.07 -1.96 2.07
N ALA A 40 12.41 -1.14 1.25
CA ALA A 40 11.94 0.18 1.68
C ALA A 40 10.73 0.06 2.62
N ILE A 41 9.88 -0.93 2.38
CA ILE A 41 8.75 -1.29 3.26
C ILE A 41 9.27 -1.77 4.61
N ASP A 42 10.24 -2.69 4.60
CA ASP A 42 10.88 -3.23 5.79
C ASP A 42 11.53 -2.15 6.66
N GLU A 43 12.32 -1.26 6.05
CA GLU A 43 12.95 -0.13 6.75
C GLU A 43 11.93 0.86 7.33
N ALA A 44 10.87 1.17 6.58
CA ALA A 44 9.82 2.06 7.06
C ALA A 44 9.01 1.44 8.20
N PHE A 45 8.71 0.15 8.12
CA PHE A 45 8.03 -0.58 9.20
C PHE A 45 8.87 -0.60 10.48
N SER A 46 10.19 -0.80 10.36
CA SER A 46 11.10 -0.74 11.51
C SER A 46 11.10 0.64 12.19
N ASP A 47 11.00 1.73 11.42
CA ASP A 47 10.82 3.08 11.96
C ASP A 47 9.44 3.27 12.62
N ILE A 48 8.36 2.75 12.02
CA ILE A 48 7.01 2.78 12.58
C ILE A 48 6.93 2.01 13.91
N PHE A 49 7.49 0.81 13.94
CA PHE A 49 7.64 -0.02 15.14
C PHE A 49 8.38 0.75 16.23
N THR A 50 9.47 1.42 15.85
CA THR A 50 10.24 2.26 16.77
C THR A 50 9.42 3.39 17.36
N VAL A 51 8.68 4.15 16.54
CA VAL A 51 7.83 5.24 17.02
C VAL A 51 6.78 4.71 17.99
N PHE A 52 6.10 3.60 17.65
CA PHE A 52 5.09 3.02 18.52
C PHE A 52 5.67 2.65 19.89
N PHE A 53 6.70 1.80 19.95
CA PHE A 53 7.27 1.34 21.23
C PHE A 53 8.06 2.41 21.98
N ASN A 54 8.56 3.44 21.31
CA ASN A 54 9.20 4.55 22.00
C ASN A 54 8.18 5.42 22.74
N ASN A 55 6.97 5.58 22.19
CA ASN A 55 5.94 6.49 22.69
C ASN A 55 4.83 5.81 23.49
N HIS A 56 4.65 4.49 23.34
CA HIS A 56 3.59 3.74 24.02
C HIS A 56 3.74 3.82 25.55
N GLY A 57 2.71 4.30 26.23
CA GLY A 57 2.70 4.45 27.70
C GLY A 57 3.47 5.66 28.23
N VAL A 58 4.04 6.51 27.37
CA VAL A 58 4.67 7.77 27.78
C VAL A 58 3.59 8.82 28.07
N SER A 59 3.70 9.55 29.18
CA SER A 59 2.75 10.59 29.56
C SER A 59 2.85 11.84 28.68
N GLY A 60 1.78 12.64 28.64
CA GLY A 60 1.70 13.84 27.80
C GLY A 60 1.22 13.57 26.37
N ASP A 61 0.95 14.63 25.62
CA ASP A 61 0.31 14.55 24.30
C ASP A 61 1.30 14.56 23.12
N ALA A 62 2.58 14.83 23.38
CA ALA A 62 3.62 14.81 22.37
C ALA A 62 4.00 13.37 21.97
N VAL A 63 4.34 13.19 20.69
CA VAL A 63 4.93 11.97 20.14
C VAL A 63 6.33 12.34 19.63
N ASP A 64 7.32 11.54 20.01
CA ASP A 64 8.66 11.57 19.46
C ASP A 64 8.67 10.82 18.11
N TRP A 65 8.81 11.58 17.02
CA TRP A 65 8.84 11.09 15.64
C TRP A 65 10.26 10.86 15.12
N ASP A 66 11.26 11.11 15.96
CA ASP A 66 12.66 11.06 15.57
C ASP A 66 13.25 9.66 15.76
N ILE A 67 13.98 9.20 14.76
CA ILE A 67 14.72 7.93 14.83
C ILE A 67 16.21 8.22 15.00
N GLY A 68 16.80 7.65 16.05
CA GLY A 68 18.24 7.71 16.27
C GLY A 68 18.74 9.08 16.72
N ARG A 69 17.88 9.95 17.27
CA ARG A 69 18.33 11.21 17.88
C ARG A 69 19.37 10.93 18.96
N GLY A 70 20.48 11.67 18.92
CA GLY A 70 21.62 11.48 19.83
C GLY A 70 22.62 10.40 19.40
N TYR A 71 22.38 9.71 18.28
CA TYR A 71 23.36 8.81 17.66
C TYR A 71 24.36 9.56 16.77
N SER A 72 23.91 10.66 16.13
CA SER A 72 24.76 11.50 15.29
C SER A 72 25.61 12.46 16.13
N ARG A 73 26.79 12.84 15.63
CA ARG A 73 27.66 13.86 16.27
C ARG A 73 27.02 15.25 16.30
N THR A 74 26.04 15.51 15.44
CA THR A 74 25.31 16.78 15.37
C THR A 74 24.17 16.85 16.39
N GLY A 75 23.81 15.72 17.02
CA GLY A 75 22.64 15.62 17.90
C GLY A 75 21.30 15.57 17.15
N GLU A 76 21.33 15.59 15.82
CA GLU A 76 20.17 15.44 14.95
C GLU A 76 19.71 13.99 14.90
N ALA A 77 18.42 13.80 14.61
CA ALA A 77 17.90 12.48 14.30
C ALA A 77 18.47 11.99 12.97
N ILE A 78 18.62 10.67 12.83
CA ILE A 78 19.00 10.05 11.56
C ILE A 78 17.84 10.17 10.58
N ARG A 79 16.62 9.96 11.09
CA ARG A 79 15.38 9.99 10.30
C ARG A 79 14.25 10.66 11.05
N TYR A 80 13.32 11.21 10.27
CA TYR A 80 12.15 11.97 10.73
C TYR A 80 10.89 11.34 10.14
N VAL A 81 10.04 10.72 10.98
CA VAL A 81 8.82 10.06 10.51
C VAL A 81 7.74 11.08 10.10
N ASP A 82 7.67 12.21 10.81
CA ASP A 82 6.73 13.30 10.57
C ASP A 82 7.08 14.16 9.35
N SER A 83 8.38 14.30 9.04
CA SER A 83 8.87 15.04 7.88
C SER A 83 10.12 14.40 7.26
N PRO A 84 9.95 13.29 6.52
CA PRO A 84 11.03 12.55 5.86
C PRO A 84 11.97 13.41 4.99
N LYS A 85 11.47 14.51 4.39
CA LYS A 85 12.32 15.42 3.60
C LYS A 85 13.50 15.99 4.39
N ARG A 86 13.41 16.09 5.72
CA ARG A 86 14.50 16.55 6.59
C ARG A 86 15.69 15.62 6.61
N ASP A 87 15.49 14.33 6.32
CA ASP A 87 16.56 13.33 6.18
C ASP A 87 16.89 13.00 4.71
N GLY A 88 16.32 13.75 3.77
CA GLY A 88 16.53 13.54 2.33
C GLY A 88 15.73 12.39 1.73
N ALA A 89 14.77 11.83 2.48
CA ALA A 89 13.79 10.89 1.96
C ALA A 89 12.60 11.59 1.29
N VAL A 90 11.87 10.82 0.49
CA VAL A 90 10.66 11.31 -0.19
C VAL A 90 9.47 11.31 0.76
N GLU A 91 8.51 12.20 0.52
CA GLU A 91 7.22 12.19 1.22
C GLU A 91 6.08 11.67 0.32
N ASN A 92 6.32 11.58 -0.99
CA ASN A 92 5.35 11.13 -1.97
C ASN A 92 5.98 10.07 -2.87
N ILE A 93 5.21 9.05 -3.26
CA ILE A 93 5.68 7.94 -4.08
C ILE A 93 6.20 8.40 -5.46
N HIS A 94 5.63 9.49 -6.02
CA HIS A 94 6.01 10.01 -7.33
C HIS A 94 7.37 10.70 -7.35
N ASP A 95 7.94 11.02 -6.18
CA ASP A 95 9.28 11.61 -6.05
C ASP A 95 10.38 10.54 -6.03
N ILE A 96 10.05 9.25 -6.05
CA ILE A 96 11.02 8.15 -6.01
C ILE A 96 11.83 8.11 -7.31
N THR A 97 13.15 8.06 -7.18
CA THR A 97 14.06 7.83 -8.31
C THR A 97 14.77 6.47 -8.21
N PRO A 98 15.19 5.86 -9.35
CA PRO A 98 15.82 4.55 -9.35
C PRO A 98 17.11 4.42 -8.51
N SER A 99 17.77 5.54 -8.20
CA SER A 99 19.02 5.55 -7.42
C SER A 99 18.81 5.67 -5.90
N MET A 100 17.58 5.94 -5.45
CA MET A 100 17.32 6.09 -4.02
C MET A 100 17.48 4.76 -3.29
N ASN A 101 18.05 4.83 -2.09
CA ASN A 101 18.17 3.69 -1.18
C ASN A 101 16.84 3.42 -0.45
N PRO A 102 16.72 2.33 0.34
CA PRO A 102 15.44 1.95 0.94
C PRO A 102 14.97 2.96 1.99
N TYR A 103 15.88 3.56 2.77
CA TYR A 103 15.56 4.61 3.73
C TYR A 103 14.92 5.84 3.07
N GLN A 104 15.48 6.24 1.92
CA GLN A 104 14.99 7.40 1.15
C GLN A 104 13.62 7.11 0.54
N ARG A 105 13.42 5.93 -0.04
CA ARG A 105 12.13 5.52 -0.62
C ARG A 105 11.06 5.32 0.43
N GLY A 106 11.39 4.67 1.56
CA GLY A 106 10.47 4.40 2.65
C GLY A 106 9.96 5.65 3.38
N GLY A 107 10.44 6.84 3.02
CA GLY A 107 9.94 8.11 3.55
C GLY A 107 8.44 8.31 3.34
N PHE A 108 7.89 7.98 2.15
CA PHE A 108 6.46 8.17 1.91
C PHE A 108 5.62 7.23 2.80
N ILE A 109 6.13 6.03 3.12
CA ILE A 109 5.46 5.08 4.02
C ILE A 109 5.46 5.61 5.46
N ARG A 110 6.60 6.15 5.92
CA ARG A 110 6.71 6.83 7.22
C ARG A 110 5.73 8.00 7.31
N LYS A 111 5.65 8.80 6.23
CA LYS A 111 4.70 9.92 6.13
C LYS A 111 3.24 9.45 6.15
N MET A 112 2.93 8.34 5.47
CA MET A 112 1.58 7.75 5.47
C MET A 112 1.15 7.34 6.88
N PHE A 113 2.03 6.70 7.65
CA PHE A 113 1.78 6.36 9.04
C PHE A 113 1.52 7.62 9.90
N TYR A 114 2.36 8.64 9.76
CA TYR A 114 2.16 9.93 10.44
C TYR A 114 0.83 10.58 10.08
N ASN A 115 0.45 10.57 8.79
CA ASN A 115 -0.82 11.14 8.32
C ASN A 115 -2.02 10.36 8.87
N LEU A 116 -1.97 9.02 8.88
CA LEU A 116 -3.02 8.19 9.48
C LEU A 116 -3.21 8.51 10.95
N TYR A 117 -2.12 8.61 11.71
CA TYR A 117 -2.15 9.02 13.10
C TYR A 117 -2.88 10.37 13.27
N ASN A 118 -2.52 11.38 12.49
CA ASN A 118 -3.13 12.70 12.60
C ASN A 118 -4.61 12.72 12.18
N ASN A 119 -4.98 11.96 11.16
CA ASN A 119 -6.38 11.81 10.74
C ASN A 119 -7.23 11.18 11.87
N LEU A 120 -6.68 10.18 12.56
CA LEU A 120 -7.33 9.59 13.75
C LEU A 120 -7.41 10.57 14.92
N ARG A 121 -6.36 11.36 15.18
CA ARG A 121 -6.39 12.43 16.20
C ARG A 121 -7.48 13.45 15.91
N ALA A 122 -7.58 13.89 14.66
CA ALA A 122 -8.62 14.83 14.20
C ALA A 122 -10.03 14.22 14.31
N SER A 123 -10.14 12.90 14.21
CA SER A 123 -11.39 12.14 14.40
C SER A 123 -11.76 11.92 15.87
N GLY A 124 -10.98 12.45 16.83
CA GLY A 124 -11.31 12.45 18.25
C GLY A 124 -10.65 11.35 19.08
N PHE A 125 -9.80 10.50 18.49
CA PHE A 125 -9.01 9.54 19.25
C PHE A 125 -7.90 10.24 20.05
N ASP A 126 -7.60 9.76 21.26
CA ASP A 126 -6.47 10.25 22.03
C ASP A 126 -5.11 9.86 21.41
N LYS A 127 -4.00 10.38 21.95
CA LYS A 127 -2.65 10.08 21.48
C LYS A 127 -2.36 8.59 21.42
N ASN A 128 -2.62 7.86 22.51
CA ASN A 128 -2.25 6.45 22.63
C ASN A 128 -3.11 5.61 21.70
N LYS A 129 -4.41 5.88 21.63
CA LYS A 129 -5.31 5.14 20.75
C LYS A 129 -5.01 5.39 19.27
N SER A 130 -4.66 6.62 18.90
CA SER A 130 -4.27 6.94 17.53
C SER A 130 -2.97 6.25 17.14
N LEU A 131 -1.96 6.22 18.02
CA LEU A 131 -0.72 5.47 17.80
C LEU A 131 -0.96 3.97 17.68
N GLU A 132 -1.75 3.40 18.59
CA GLU A 132 -2.12 1.98 18.61
C GLU A 132 -2.82 1.58 17.32
N LEU A 133 -3.89 2.28 16.93
CA LEU A 133 -4.66 1.96 15.72
C LEU A 133 -3.81 2.12 14.45
N SER A 134 -2.98 3.16 14.37
CA SER A 134 -2.11 3.36 13.22
C SER A 134 -1.06 2.25 13.12
N TYR A 135 -0.46 1.83 14.24
CA TYR A 135 0.55 0.78 14.27
C TYR A 135 -0.07 -0.59 13.97
N MET A 136 -1.19 -0.92 14.62
CA MET A 136 -1.85 -2.21 14.47
C MET A 136 -2.33 -2.47 13.04
N LEU A 137 -2.73 -1.43 12.30
CA LEU A 137 -3.02 -1.58 10.88
C LEU A 137 -1.81 -2.10 10.08
N PHE A 138 -0.63 -1.51 10.28
CA PHE A 138 0.59 -1.94 9.61
C PHE A 138 1.05 -3.32 10.10
N TYR A 139 0.86 -3.60 11.39
CA TYR A 139 1.19 -4.90 11.98
C TYR A 139 0.32 -6.03 11.44
N ASP A 140 -1.00 -5.83 11.32
CA ASP A 140 -1.91 -6.83 10.77
C ASP A 140 -1.66 -7.01 9.26
N ALA A 141 -1.43 -5.92 8.53
CA ALA A 141 -1.08 -5.99 7.11
C ALA A 141 0.23 -6.74 6.84
N ASN A 142 1.17 -6.73 7.80
CA ASN A 142 2.44 -7.43 7.70
C ASN A 142 2.28 -8.96 7.60
N GLU A 143 1.14 -9.53 7.96
CA GLU A 143 0.86 -10.95 7.70
C GLU A 143 0.90 -11.31 6.20
N ASP A 144 0.51 -10.39 5.33
CA ASP A 144 0.49 -10.57 3.87
C ASP A 144 1.81 -10.16 3.19
N TRP A 145 2.77 -9.63 3.95
CA TRP A 145 4.02 -9.12 3.38
C TRP A 145 5.01 -10.25 3.08
N HIS A 146 5.79 -10.06 2.02
CA HIS A 146 6.77 -11.04 1.58
C HIS A 146 7.91 -10.37 0.82
N LYS A 147 9.03 -11.10 0.70
CA LYS A 147 10.16 -10.67 -0.13
C LYS A 147 9.73 -10.45 -1.58
N GLY A 148 10.21 -9.35 -2.16
CA GLY A 148 9.89 -8.93 -3.52
C GLY A 148 8.51 -8.29 -3.68
N MET A 149 7.78 -8.01 -2.61
CA MET A 149 6.53 -7.25 -2.69
C MET A 149 6.76 -5.82 -3.20
N SER A 150 5.77 -5.29 -3.90
CA SER A 150 5.75 -3.93 -4.42
C SER A 150 5.07 -2.95 -3.46
N PHE A 151 5.20 -1.66 -3.72
CA PHE A 151 4.41 -0.63 -3.03
C PHE A 151 2.91 -0.78 -3.28
N GLY A 152 2.49 -1.32 -4.43
CA GLY A 152 1.09 -1.65 -4.69
C GLY A 152 0.58 -2.82 -3.85
N ASP A 153 1.44 -3.77 -3.50
CA ASP A 153 1.09 -4.86 -2.58
C ASP A 153 0.98 -4.34 -1.14
N LEU A 154 1.86 -3.42 -0.74
CA LEU A 154 1.76 -2.72 0.55
C LEU A 154 0.40 -2.03 0.70
N THR A 155 0.00 -1.19 -0.25
CA THR A 155 -1.27 -0.44 -0.13
C THR A 155 -2.48 -1.37 -0.10
N ARG A 156 -2.43 -2.46 -0.89
CA ARG A 156 -3.46 -3.50 -0.89
C ARG A 156 -3.55 -4.19 0.47
N SER A 157 -2.44 -4.67 1.03
CA SER A 157 -2.42 -5.35 2.34
C SER A 157 -2.94 -4.44 3.47
N LEU A 158 -2.56 -3.16 3.49
CA LEU A 158 -3.06 -2.19 4.47
C LEU A 158 -4.59 -2.02 4.36
N TYR A 159 -5.11 -1.93 3.14
CA TYR A 159 -6.54 -1.79 2.94
C TYR A 159 -7.31 -3.10 3.24
N THR A 160 -6.75 -4.26 2.89
CA THR A 160 -7.31 -5.57 3.29
C THR A 160 -7.39 -5.71 4.80
N ALA A 161 -6.33 -5.34 5.53
CA ALA A 161 -6.31 -5.32 6.99
C ALA A 161 -7.40 -4.38 7.54
N TYR A 162 -7.53 -3.18 6.97
CA TYR A 162 -8.59 -2.23 7.32
C TYR A 162 -9.99 -2.84 7.16
N MET A 163 -10.28 -3.38 5.98
CA MET A 163 -11.59 -3.96 5.66
C MET A 163 -11.94 -5.13 6.56
N THR A 164 -10.94 -5.91 6.98
CA THR A 164 -11.12 -7.09 7.82
C THR A 164 -11.36 -6.74 9.28
N SER A 165 -10.63 -5.76 9.82
CA SER A 165 -10.51 -5.59 11.28
C SER A 165 -10.90 -4.21 11.81
N TYR A 166 -11.02 -3.18 10.95
CA TYR A 166 -11.07 -1.78 11.39
C TYR A 166 -12.26 -0.96 10.87
N THR A 167 -13.13 -1.54 10.03
CA THR A 167 -14.31 -0.86 9.47
C THR A 167 -15.29 -0.35 10.52
N SER A 168 -15.43 -1.06 11.66
CA SER A 168 -16.26 -0.62 12.79
C SER A 168 -15.53 0.34 13.74
N THR A 169 -14.24 0.55 13.57
CA THR A 169 -13.38 1.26 14.53
C THR A 169 -13.17 2.72 14.14
N TYR A 170 -12.83 2.99 12.89
CA TYR A 170 -12.68 4.35 12.38
C TYR A 170 -13.13 4.44 10.92
N ASN A 171 -13.55 5.64 10.51
CA ASN A 171 -14.03 5.89 9.15
C ASN A 171 -12.88 5.68 8.14
N GLU A 172 -13.18 4.95 7.08
CA GLU A 172 -12.28 4.59 5.97
C GLU A 172 -11.51 5.78 5.41
N LYS A 173 -12.16 6.95 5.34
CA LYS A 173 -11.57 8.19 4.88
C LYS A 173 -10.27 8.56 5.59
N ASN A 174 -10.10 8.16 6.86
CA ASN A 174 -8.85 8.41 7.59
C ASN A 174 -7.66 7.70 6.95
N LEU A 175 -7.84 6.45 6.51
CA LEU A 175 -6.81 5.66 5.83
C LEU A 175 -6.59 6.16 4.41
N LEU A 176 -7.67 6.37 3.67
CA LEU A 176 -7.58 6.75 2.26
C LEU A 176 -7.00 8.15 2.06
N ASN A 177 -7.31 9.10 2.95
CA ASN A 177 -6.64 10.40 2.97
C ASN A 177 -5.13 10.23 3.25
N ALA A 178 -4.75 9.41 4.23
CA ALA A 178 -3.35 9.20 4.57
C ALA A 178 -2.53 8.59 3.41
N MET A 179 -3.15 7.68 2.64
CA MET A 179 -2.58 7.11 1.41
C MET A 179 -2.52 8.16 0.30
N SER A 180 -3.60 8.89 0.06
CA SER A 180 -3.69 9.91 -0.99
C SER A 180 -2.67 11.04 -0.79
N ASP A 181 -2.47 11.48 0.45
CA ASP A 181 -1.51 12.54 0.81
C ASP A 181 -0.06 12.19 0.43
N VAL A 182 0.26 10.90 0.29
CA VAL A 182 1.59 10.41 -0.12
C VAL A 182 1.61 9.87 -1.56
N GLY A 183 0.53 10.10 -2.32
CA GLY A 183 0.42 9.72 -3.73
C GLY A 183 0.11 8.24 -3.96
N VAL A 184 -0.34 7.50 -2.94
CA VAL A 184 -0.64 6.07 -3.06
C VAL A 184 -2.11 5.75 -2.86
N SER A 185 -2.42 4.51 -3.18
CA SER A 185 -3.74 4.01 -3.52
C SER A 185 -3.83 2.55 -3.17
N PRO A 186 -4.86 2.06 -2.47
CA PRO A 186 -5.16 0.65 -2.60
C PRO A 186 -5.60 0.41 -4.04
N GLU A 187 -5.08 -0.61 -4.71
CA GLU A 187 -5.51 -0.98 -6.06
C GLU A 187 -6.19 -2.35 -6.04
N VAL A 188 -7.34 -2.44 -6.70
CA VAL A 188 -7.97 -3.73 -7.01
C VAL A 188 -7.60 -4.15 -8.41
N GLN A 189 -7.15 -5.39 -8.52
CA GLN A 189 -6.77 -5.97 -9.80
C GLN A 189 -7.94 -6.73 -10.40
N TYR A 190 -8.33 -6.33 -11.60
CA TYR A 190 -9.22 -7.11 -12.43
C TYR A 190 -8.43 -7.80 -13.53
N LYS A 191 -8.50 -9.13 -13.54
CA LYS A 191 -7.86 -9.96 -14.57
C LYS A 191 -8.91 -10.41 -15.56
N ILE A 192 -8.64 -10.30 -16.85
CA ILE A 192 -9.47 -10.94 -17.88
C ILE A 192 -8.72 -12.10 -18.50
N TYR A 193 -9.42 -13.22 -18.68
CA TYR A 193 -8.96 -14.37 -19.44
C TYR A 193 -9.90 -14.62 -20.61
N SER A 194 -9.38 -14.55 -21.84
CA SER A 194 -10.15 -14.92 -23.04
C SER A 194 -10.00 -16.41 -23.33
N LYS A 195 -11.05 -17.20 -23.05
CA LYS A 195 -11.02 -18.67 -23.16
C LYS A 195 -11.11 -19.16 -24.61
N ALA A 196 -11.99 -18.57 -25.43
CA ALA A 196 -12.16 -18.98 -26.84
C ALA A 196 -12.98 -17.96 -27.65
N GLY A 197 -12.65 -17.84 -28.94
CA GLY A 197 -13.56 -17.32 -29.96
C GLY A 197 -13.34 -15.88 -30.43
N PHE A 198 -12.75 -15.00 -29.61
CA PHE A 198 -12.63 -13.57 -29.93
C PHE A 198 -11.58 -12.84 -29.07
N VAL A 199 -11.25 -11.61 -29.48
CA VAL A 199 -10.46 -10.67 -28.69
C VAL A 199 -11.38 -9.95 -27.70
N SER A 200 -10.96 -9.87 -26.44
CA SER A 200 -11.71 -9.17 -25.39
C SER A 200 -10.87 -8.13 -24.67
N ARG A 201 -11.50 -7.16 -24.03
CA ARG A 201 -10.86 -6.26 -23.05
C ARG A 201 -11.83 -5.97 -21.92
N LEU A 202 -11.32 -5.60 -20.75
CA LEU A 202 -12.16 -5.01 -19.71
C LEU A 202 -12.23 -3.50 -19.93
N LYS A 203 -13.42 -2.97 -19.73
CA LYS A 203 -13.67 -1.57 -19.46
C LYS A 203 -14.10 -1.46 -18.01
N VAL A 204 -13.36 -0.68 -17.22
CA VAL A 204 -13.74 -0.33 -15.85
C VAL A 204 -14.13 1.13 -15.81
N VAL A 205 -15.25 1.42 -15.19
CA VAL A 205 -15.77 2.77 -14.97
C VAL A 205 -15.95 2.98 -13.48
N TYR A 206 -15.45 4.11 -12.99
CA TYR A 206 -15.56 4.52 -11.60
C TYR A 206 -15.62 6.06 -11.48
N TYR A 207 -16.07 6.56 -10.32
CA TYR A 207 -15.88 7.97 -9.96
C TYR A 207 -14.80 8.08 -8.88
N ASP A 208 -14.04 9.15 -8.78
CA ASP A 208 -13.18 9.36 -7.60
C ASP A 208 -13.94 10.02 -6.44
N TYR A 209 -13.27 10.25 -5.31
CA TYR A 209 -13.86 10.95 -4.16
C TYR A 209 -14.27 12.41 -4.44
N ASP A 210 -13.69 13.02 -5.47
CA ASP A 210 -14.07 14.36 -5.92
C ASP A 210 -15.26 14.32 -6.89
N GLY A 211 -15.76 13.12 -7.21
CA GLY A 211 -16.86 12.89 -8.11
C GLY A 211 -16.46 12.96 -9.60
N ASN A 212 -15.17 12.95 -9.93
CA ASN A 212 -14.73 12.92 -11.32
C ASN A 212 -14.91 11.51 -11.89
N PHE A 213 -15.35 11.44 -13.14
CA PHE A 213 -15.54 10.20 -13.87
C PHE A 213 -14.21 9.71 -14.46
N HIS A 214 -13.97 8.40 -14.34
CA HIS A 214 -12.81 7.72 -14.91
C HIS A 214 -13.22 6.49 -15.70
N GLU A 215 -12.48 6.21 -16.78
CA GLU A 215 -12.66 5.05 -17.64
C GLU A 215 -11.30 4.43 -17.96
N GLU A 216 -11.12 3.18 -17.55
CA GLU A 216 -9.88 2.42 -17.73
C GLU A 216 -10.11 1.18 -18.59
N PHE A 217 -9.10 0.82 -19.38
CA PHE A 217 -9.17 -0.35 -20.27
C PHE A 217 -7.98 -1.28 -20.08
N THR A 218 -8.23 -2.58 -20.12
CA THR A 218 -7.14 -3.51 -20.43
C THR A 218 -6.74 -3.37 -21.90
N PRO A 219 -5.50 -3.75 -22.26
CA PRO A 219 -5.18 -4.08 -23.64
C PRO A 219 -6.16 -5.10 -24.23
N GLN A 220 -6.24 -5.15 -25.56
CA GLN A 220 -6.91 -6.25 -26.26
C GLN A 220 -6.24 -7.57 -25.89
N VAL A 221 -7.04 -8.55 -25.46
CA VAL A 221 -6.60 -9.85 -24.96
C VAL A 221 -6.91 -10.93 -25.99
N PRO A 222 -5.88 -11.51 -26.64
CA PRO A 222 -6.06 -12.64 -27.53
C PRO A 222 -6.59 -13.87 -26.81
N VAL A 223 -7.17 -14.79 -27.57
CA VAL A 223 -7.61 -16.09 -27.06
C VAL A 223 -6.43 -16.83 -26.40
N GLY A 224 -6.68 -17.36 -25.21
CA GLY A 224 -5.71 -18.06 -24.38
C GLY A 224 -4.80 -17.17 -23.55
N GLN A 225 -4.95 -15.84 -23.61
CA GLN A 225 -4.11 -14.90 -22.86
C GLN A 225 -4.87 -14.20 -21.73
N THR A 226 -4.10 -13.53 -20.87
CA THR A 226 -4.63 -12.73 -19.76
C THR A 226 -4.11 -11.30 -19.83
N ALA A 227 -4.93 -10.33 -19.44
CA ALA A 227 -4.49 -8.97 -19.15
C ALA A 227 -5.07 -8.48 -17.82
N TRP A 228 -4.44 -7.44 -17.29
CA TRP A 228 -4.74 -6.86 -16.01
C TRP A 228 -5.15 -5.40 -16.18
N VAL A 229 -6.08 -4.96 -15.34
CA VAL A 229 -6.33 -3.54 -15.09
C VAL A 229 -6.36 -3.34 -13.59
N ASN A 230 -5.58 -2.37 -13.13
CA ASN A 230 -5.56 -1.97 -11.75
C ASN A 230 -6.51 -0.78 -11.62
N VAL A 231 -7.41 -0.88 -10.66
CA VAL A 231 -8.40 0.15 -10.40
C VAL A 231 -8.11 0.68 -9.01
N PRO A 232 -7.72 1.96 -8.89
CA PRO A 232 -7.55 2.57 -7.60
C PRO A 232 -8.81 2.44 -6.75
N VAL A 233 -8.67 2.30 -5.43
CA VAL A 233 -9.78 2.06 -4.49
C VAL A 233 -10.41 3.35 -3.99
N TYR A 234 -9.75 4.49 -4.19
CA TYR A 234 -10.32 5.81 -3.89
C TYR A 234 -11.43 6.24 -4.86
N ALA A 235 -12.15 5.26 -5.41
CA ALA A 235 -12.93 5.34 -6.61
C ALA A 235 -14.39 4.86 -6.43
N SER A 236 -15.21 5.68 -5.79
CA SER A 236 -16.69 5.67 -5.86
C SER A 236 -17.48 4.61 -5.11
N GLU A 237 -18.67 5.04 -4.72
CA GLU A 237 -19.78 4.20 -4.28
C GLU A 237 -20.21 3.14 -5.31
N SER A 238 -19.72 3.18 -6.57
CA SER A 238 -20.13 2.27 -7.63
C SER A 238 -19.05 2.05 -8.72
N VAL A 239 -18.41 0.88 -8.71
CA VAL A 239 -17.56 0.42 -9.83
C VAL A 239 -18.40 -0.42 -10.80
N SER A 240 -18.38 -0.09 -12.09
CA SER A 240 -18.98 -0.91 -13.16
C SER A 240 -17.89 -1.46 -14.05
N ILE A 241 -17.96 -2.76 -14.33
CA ILE A 241 -16.98 -3.41 -15.22
C ILE A 241 -17.74 -4.12 -16.32
N SER A 242 -17.28 -3.91 -17.53
CA SER A 242 -17.85 -4.52 -18.73
C SER A 242 -16.76 -5.25 -19.50
N ALA A 243 -17.09 -6.46 -19.97
CA ALA A 243 -16.25 -7.11 -20.97
C ALA A 243 -16.63 -6.55 -22.34
N GLN A 244 -15.64 -5.99 -23.04
CA GLN A 244 -15.77 -5.51 -24.40
C GLN A 244 -15.24 -6.54 -25.38
N ILE A 245 -16.07 -6.93 -26.33
CA ILE A 245 -15.78 -8.00 -27.29
C ILE A 245 -15.86 -7.43 -28.69
N ASP A 246 -14.76 -7.51 -29.45
CA ASP A 246 -14.68 -6.93 -30.78
C ASP A 246 -15.27 -7.88 -31.82
N TYR A 247 -16.43 -7.48 -32.37
CA TYR A 247 -16.94 -8.02 -33.63
C TYR A 247 -17.39 -6.87 -34.51
N TYR A 248 -16.48 -6.39 -35.36
CA TYR A 248 -16.70 -5.20 -36.20
C TYR A 248 -17.08 -3.95 -35.35
N GLY A 249 -16.60 -3.89 -34.10
CA GLY A 249 -17.03 -2.95 -33.07
C GLY A 249 -17.19 -3.63 -31.70
N PHE A 250 -16.79 -2.96 -30.62
CA PHE A 250 -16.91 -3.50 -29.26
C PHE A 250 -18.36 -3.51 -28.77
N LYS A 251 -18.84 -4.66 -28.27
CA LYS A 251 -20.08 -4.75 -27.48
C LYS A 251 -19.77 -4.84 -25.99
N ASP A 252 -20.48 -4.04 -25.18
CA ASP A 252 -20.38 -4.03 -23.73
C ASP A 252 -21.25 -5.12 -23.09
N TYR A 253 -20.64 -5.98 -22.28
CA TYR A 253 -21.34 -6.92 -21.40
C TYR A 253 -21.20 -6.44 -19.96
N HIS A 254 -22.24 -5.80 -19.43
CA HIS A 254 -22.27 -5.38 -18.04
C HIS A 254 -22.25 -6.62 -17.13
N LEU A 255 -21.23 -6.70 -16.28
CA LEU A 255 -21.11 -7.75 -15.29
C LEU A 255 -21.54 -7.15 -13.94
N LEU A 256 -22.44 -7.84 -13.24
CA LEU A 256 -22.83 -7.48 -11.88
C LEU A 256 -21.82 -8.09 -10.92
N PHE A 257 -20.99 -7.23 -10.31
CA PHE A 257 -19.98 -7.67 -9.34
C PHE A 257 -20.68 -7.87 -7.99
N PRO A 258 -20.57 -9.07 -7.38
CA PRO A 258 -21.23 -9.36 -6.11
C PRO A 258 -20.63 -8.52 -4.96
N THR A 259 -19.36 -8.14 -5.10
CA THR A 259 -18.66 -7.25 -4.17
C THR A 259 -17.69 -6.38 -4.97
N PRO A 260 -17.87 -5.05 -5.04
CA PRO A 260 -16.78 -4.19 -5.48
C PRO A 260 -15.57 -4.37 -4.53
N TRP A 261 -14.36 -4.06 -5.00
CA TRP A 261 -13.16 -4.02 -4.15
C TRP A 261 -12.50 -5.33 -3.74
N VAL A 262 -12.73 -6.41 -4.50
CA VAL A 262 -11.96 -7.66 -4.39
C VAL A 262 -11.29 -7.94 -5.72
N ASN A 263 -10.08 -8.49 -5.71
CA ASN A 263 -9.44 -9.00 -6.92
C ASN A 263 -10.38 -9.99 -7.62
N GLN A 264 -10.67 -9.73 -8.89
CA GLN A 264 -11.67 -10.53 -9.60
C GLN A 264 -11.20 -10.89 -10.99
N CYS A 265 -11.46 -12.15 -11.34
CA CYS A 265 -11.19 -12.65 -12.67
C CYS A 265 -12.48 -12.72 -13.47
N VAL A 266 -12.43 -12.08 -14.64
CA VAL A 266 -13.46 -12.12 -15.66
C VAL A 266 -13.01 -13.12 -16.73
N ILE A 267 -13.79 -14.17 -16.91
CA ILE A 267 -13.57 -15.15 -17.97
C ILE A 267 -14.52 -14.81 -19.10
N THR A 268 -14.00 -14.69 -20.33
CA THR A 268 -14.81 -14.50 -21.54
C THR A 268 -14.71 -15.72 -22.45
N TRP A 269 -15.82 -16.18 -23.02
CA TRP A 269 -15.86 -17.34 -23.90
C TRP A 269 -17.03 -17.28 -24.88
N GLY A 270 -17.15 -18.30 -25.74
CA GLY A 270 -18.25 -18.42 -26.69
C GLY A 270 -17.78 -18.24 -28.13
N THR A 271 -18.67 -17.77 -28.99
CA THR A 271 -18.33 -17.45 -30.38
C THR A 271 -18.48 -15.96 -30.61
N VAL A 272 -17.92 -15.48 -31.71
CA VAL A 272 -18.06 -14.10 -32.16
C VAL A 272 -19.54 -13.67 -32.28
N PHE A 273 -20.45 -14.61 -32.53
CA PHE A 273 -21.89 -14.38 -32.66
C PHE A 273 -22.69 -14.59 -31.36
N SER A 274 -22.11 -15.29 -30.39
CA SER A 274 -22.70 -15.54 -29.07
C SER A 274 -21.63 -15.46 -27.98
N PRO A 275 -21.16 -14.24 -27.67
CA PRO A 275 -20.15 -14.03 -26.65
C PRO A 275 -20.75 -14.13 -25.25
N GLN A 276 -19.94 -14.62 -24.30
CA GLN A 276 -20.32 -14.87 -22.91
C GLN A 276 -19.19 -14.35 -22.00
N ALA A 277 -19.55 -13.81 -20.84
CA ALA A 277 -18.61 -13.36 -19.82
C ALA A 277 -19.18 -13.64 -18.42
N ALA A 278 -18.31 -14.02 -17.48
CA ALA A 278 -18.68 -14.19 -16.08
C ALA A 278 -17.46 -13.99 -15.15
N ILE A 279 -17.74 -13.80 -13.86
CA ILE A 279 -16.73 -13.79 -12.82
C ILE A 279 -16.42 -15.25 -12.43
N GLY A 280 -15.15 -15.62 -12.37
CA GLY A 280 -14.72 -16.97 -11.98
C GLY A 280 -13.22 -17.08 -11.76
N SER A 281 -12.76 -18.06 -10.96
CA SER A 281 -11.36 -18.16 -10.52
C SER A 281 -10.53 -19.25 -11.23
N GLU A 282 -11.13 -20.15 -12.00
CA GLU A 282 -10.50 -21.40 -12.49
C GLU A 282 -9.21 -21.25 -13.33
N LYS A 283 -8.87 -20.04 -13.81
CA LYS A 283 -7.72 -19.77 -14.69
C LYS A 283 -6.96 -18.49 -14.37
N CYS A 284 -7.33 -17.83 -13.30
CA CYS A 284 -6.71 -16.60 -12.86
C CYS A 284 -6.12 -16.85 -11.49
N ASP A 285 -4.93 -17.44 -11.46
CA ASP A 285 -4.13 -17.42 -10.25
C ASP A 285 -3.80 -15.94 -9.98
N PHE A 286 -4.23 -15.47 -8.81
CA PHE A 286 -3.92 -14.18 -8.21
C PHE A 286 -2.79 -14.38 -7.21
#